data_AF-A0A953RPX0-F1
#
_entry.id   AF-A0A953RPX0-F1
#
_cell.length_a   1.000
_cell.length_b   1.000
_cell.length_c   1.000
_cell.angle_alpha   90.00
_cell.angle_beta   90.00
_cell.angle_gamma   90.00
#
_symmetry.space_group_name_H-M   'P 1'
#
loop_
_entity.id
_entity.type
_entity.pdbx_description
1 polymer ?
#
loop_
_entity_poly.entity_id
_entity_poly.type
_entity_poly.pdbx_seq_one_letter_code
_entity_poly.pdbx_strand_id
1 'polypeptide(L)' 'MRLALLILCAALAGAQEDHSQHQHAVAGLGTVDFPTSCNAAAQKSILRGAALLHSFGYEEARLAFGDAAKEDPACAIAW' A
#
# COMPACT_ATOMS: atom_id res chain seq x y z
N MET A 1 -6.27 -42.06 11.74
CA MET A 1 -6.01 -41.45 10.42
C MET A 1 -6.68 -40.09 10.22
N ARG A 2 -7.97 -39.93 10.54
CA ARG A 2 -8.68 -38.62 10.46
C ARG A 2 -8.07 -37.50 11.32
N LEU A 3 -7.66 -37.80 12.56
CA LEU A 3 -7.00 -36.83 13.43
C LEU A 3 -5.64 -36.38 12.88
N ALA A 4 -4.85 -37.31 12.34
CA ALA A 4 -3.54 -37.00 11.76
C ALA A 4 -3.67 -36.10 10.52
N LEU A 5 -4.72 -36.29 9.71
CA LEU A 5 -5.01 -35.43 8.56
C LEU A 5 -5.43 -34.01 8.98
N LEU A 6 -6.23 -33.87 10.05
CA LEU A 6 -6.66 -32.57 10.56
C LEU A 6 -5.49 -31.77 11.15
N ILE A 7 -4.58 -32.43 11.86
CA ILE A 7 -3.36 -31.80 12.42
C ILE A 7 -2.43 -31.33 11.28
N LEU A 8 -2.30 -32.12 10.21
CA LEU A 8 -1.49 -31.74 9.05
C LEU A 8 -2.06 -30.51 8.32
N CYS A 9 -3.39 -30.42 8.16
CA CYS A 9 -4.05 -29.26 7.56
C CYS A 9 -3.87 -27.98 8.39
N ALA A 10 -3.91 -28.07 9.73
CA ALA A 10 -3.71 -26.92 10.61
C ALA A 10 -2.26 -26.39 10.53
N ALA A 11 -1.27 -27.26 10.39
CA ALA A 11 0.13 -26.87 10.22
C ALA A 11 0.40 -26.13 8.89
N LEU A 12 -0.30 -26.51 7.81
CA LEU A 12 -0.23 -25.83 6.51
C LEU A 12 -0.93 -24.45 6.52
N ALA A 13 -1.94 -24.26 7.36
CA ALA A 13 -2.66 -22.99 7.51
C ALA A 13 -1.85 -21.93 8.28
N GLY A 14 -0.87 -22.33 9.10
CA GLY A 14 -0.01 -21.41 9.86
C GLY A 14 1.20 -20.88 9.08
N ALA A 15 1.44 -21.36 7.86
CA ALA A 15 2.55 -20.92 7.01
C ALA A 15 2.22 -19.67 6.16
N GLN A 16 1.06 -19.04 6.41
CA GLN A 16 0.66 -17.80 5.76
C GLN A 16 1.25 -16.64 6.55
N GLU A 17 2.17 -15.88 5.95
CA GLU A 17 2.61 -14.62 6.54
C GLU A 17 1.42 -13.65 6.57
N ASP A 18 1.05 -13.19 7.76
CA ASP A 18 0.03 -12.18 7.94
C ASP A 18 0.56 -10.83 7.44
N HIS A 19 0.39 -10.56 6.15
CA HIS A 19 0.79 -9.29 5.54
C HIS A 19 -0.12 -8.11 5.93
N SER A 20 -1.12 -8.31 6.80
CA SER A 20 -2.02 -7.23 7.23
C SER A 20 -1.42 -6.26 8.27
N GLN A 21 -0.24 -6.57 8.83
CA GLN A 21 0.42 -5.77 9.87
C GLN A 21 1.72 -5.06 9.46
N HIS A 22 1.90 -4.74 8.18
CA HIS A 22 3.00 -3.85 7.76
C HIS A 22 2.61 -2.38 7.95
N GLN A 23 2.51 -1.91 9.20
CA GLN A 23 2.43 -0.46 9.51
C GLN A 23 3.82 0.15 9.74
N HIS A 24 4.85 -0.38 9.10
CA HIS A 24 6.19 0.18 9.18
C HIS A 24 6.33 1.30 8.17
N ALA A 25 6.84 2.46 8.60
CA ALA A 25 7.18 3.53 7.69
C ALA A 25 8.21 3.01 6.67
N VAL A 26 7.76 2.82 5.42
CA VAL A 26 8.64 2.36 4.34
C VAL A 26 9.61 3.48 3.98
N ALA A 27 10.86 3.32 4.43
CA ALA A 27 11.97 4.20 4.11
C ALA A 27 12.66 3.73 2.81
N GLY A 28 13.42 4.62 2.17
CA GLY A 28 14.26 4.25 1.02
C GLY A 28 13.51 4.05 -0.30
N LEU A 29 12.33 4.65 -0.47
CA LEU A 29 11.51 4.55 -1.69
C LEU A 29 12.08 5.30 -2.91
N GLY A 30 13.17 6.05 -2.72
CA GLY A 30 13.75 6.89 -3.75
C GLY A 30 12.91 8.14 -4.05
N THR A 31 13.01 8.63 -5.27
CA THR A 31 12.32 9.84 -5.74
C THR A 31 11.53 9.51 -7.00
N VAL A 32 10.32 10.02 -7.08
CA VAL A 32 9.46 9.94 -8.27
C VAL A 32 9.28 11.37 -8.79
N ASP A 33 9.51 11.56 -10.08
CA ASP A 33 9.12 12.77 -10.80
C ASP A 33 7.90 12.45 -11.65
N PHE A 34 6.74 12.93 -11.21
CA PHE A 34 5.45 12.66 -11.85
C PHE A 34 4.58 13.92 -11.79
N PRO A 35 4.71 14.83 -12.76
CA PRO A 35 3.95 16.08 -12.76
C PRO A 35 2.46 15.79 -12.96
N THR A 36 1.63 16.41 -12.11
CA THR A 36 0.18 16.32 -12.21
C THR A 36 -0.45 17.71 -12.30
N SER A 37 -1.72 17.77 -12.68
CA SER A 37 -2.52 19.00 -12.60
C SER A 37 -3.06 19.27 -11.19
N CYS A 38 -2.71 18.44 -10.20
CA CYS A 38 -3.23 18.55 -8.85
C CYS A 38 -2.55 19.68 -8.08
N ASN A 39 -3.17 20.14 -7.00
CA ASN A 39 -2.57 21.15 -6.15
C ASN A 39 -1.28 20.66 -5.45
N ALA A 40 -0.51 21.59 -4.88
CA ALA A 40 0.79 21.30 -4.30
C ALA A 40 0.75 20.36 -3.08
N ALA A 41 -0.38 20.27 -2.37
CA ALA A 41 -0.53 19.31 -1.26
C ALA A 41 -0.74 17.90 -1.82
N ALA A 42 -1.76 17.73 -2.68
CA ALA A 42 -2.06 16.46 -3.34
C ALA A 42 -0.87 15.92 -4.12
N GLN A 43 -0.09 16.77 -4.81
CA GLN A 43 1.13 16.38 -5.51
C GLN A 43 2.09 15.60 -4.61
N LYS A 44 2.30 16.01 -3.35
CA LYS A 44 3.21 15.30 -2.43
C LYS A 44 2.70 13.90 -2.12
N SER A 45 1.41 13.78 -1.86
CA SER A 45 0.72 12.53 -1.56
C SER A 45 0.72 11.58 -2.77
N ILE A 46 0.52 12.10 -3.99
CA ILE A 46 0.64 11.34 -5.25
C ILE A 46 2.06 10.79 -5.43
N LEU A 47 3.10 11.63 -5.24
CA LEU A 47 4.48 11.17 -5.39
C LEU A 47 4.83 10.07 -4.38
N ARG A 48 4.34 10.19 -3.14
CA ARG A 48 4.49 9.15 -2.09
C ARG A 48 3.80 7.85 -2.51
N GLY A 49 2.56 7.93 -2.99
CA GLY A 49 1.78 6.78 -3.46
C GLY A 49 2.43 6.06 -4.64
N ALA A 50 2.88 6.81 -5.65
CA ALA A 50 3.56 6.26 -6.82
C ALA A 50 4.87 5.53 -6.46
N ALA A 51 5.64 6.05 -5.50
CA ALA A 51 6.86 5.42 -5.02
C ALA A 51 6.57 4.12 -4.25
N LEU A 52 5.50 4.10 -3.44
CA LEU A 52 5.04 2.91 -2.73
C LEU A 52 4.58 1.81 -3.69
N LEU A 53 3.84 2.16 -4.75
CA LEU A 53 3.42 1.21 -5.77
C LEU A 53 4.62 0.54 -6.45
N HIS A 54 5.70 1.27 -6.70
CA HIS A 54 6.96 0.70 -7.22
C HIS A 54 7.70 -0.18 -6.22
N SER A 55 7.38 -0.08 -4.93
CA SER A 55 7.98 -0.87 -3.85
C SER A 55 6.99 -1.89 -3.24
N PHE A 56 5.92 -2.21 -3.96
CA PHE A 56 4.90 -3.19 -3.55
C PHE A 56 4.16 -2.83 -2.23
N GLY A 57 4.20 -1.57 -1.79
CA GLY A 57 3.49 -1.06 -0.61
C GLY A 57 2.05 -0.65 -0.93
N TYR A 58 1.21 -1.62 -1.29
CA TYR A 58 -0.12 -1.35 -1.85
C TYR A 58 -1.09 -0.70 -0.86
N GLU A 59 -1.07 -1.11 0.41
CA GLU A 59 -1.97 -0.55 1.42
C GLU A 59 -1.60 0.89 1.78
N GLU A 60 -0.32 1.18 1.94
CA GLU A 60 0.17 2.53 2.19
C GLU A 60 -0.03 3.41 0.95
N ALA A 61 0.11 2.86 -0.26
CA ALA A 61 -0.19 3.59 -1.48
C ALA A 61 -1.67 4.01 -1.51
N ARG A 62 -2.58 3.08 -1.20
CA ARG A 62 -4.02 3.36 -1.09
C ARG A 62 -4.31 4.49 -0.10
N LEU A 63 -3.64 4.50 1.06
CA LEU A 63 -3.76 5.59 2.03
C LEU A 63 -3.25 6.93 1.45
N ALA A 64 -2.09 6.94 0.79
CA ALA A 64 -1.51 8.14 0.20
C ALA A 64 -2.38 8.74 -0.92
N PHE A 65 -2.93 7.92 -1.82
CA PHE A 65 -3.88 8.39 -2.84
C PHE A 65 -5.19 8.89 -2.20
N GLY A 66 -5.67 8.23 -1.15
CA GLY A 66 -6.82 8.70 -0.37
C GLY A 66 -6.58 10.06 0.31
N ASP A 67 -5.36 10.34 0.76
CA ASP A 67 -5.00 11.65 1.29
C ASP A 67 -4.90 12.70 0.18
N ALA A 68 -4.34 12.35 -0.99
CA ALA A 68 -4.36 13.23 -2.16
C ALA A 68 -5.79 13.61 -2.58
N ALA A 69 -6.72 12.65 -2.54
CA ALA A 69 -8.14 12.88 -2.87
C ALA A 69 -8.83 13.83 -1.88
N LYS A 70 -8.44 13.81 -0.59
CA LYS A 70 -8.94 14.77 0.41
C LYS A 70 -8.34 16.16 0.21
N GLU A 71 -7.05 16.22 -0.16
CA GLU A 71 -6.32 17.47 -0.40
C GLU A 71 -6.75 18.17 -1.69
N ASP A 72 -7.10 17.41 -2.73
CA ASP A 72 -7.61 17.90 -4.01
C ASP A 72 -8.70 16.97 -4.57
N PRO A 73 -9.97 17.21 -4.24
CA PRO A 73 -11.07 16.37 -4.75
C PRO A 73 -11.23 16.38 -6.27
N ALA A 74 -10.67 17.37 -6.97
CA ALA A 74 -10.70 17.46 -8.44
C ALA A 74 -9.51 16.77 -9.11
N CYS A 75 -8.52 16.31 -8.34
CA CYS A 75 -7.35 15.59 -8.84
C CYS A 75 -7.74 14.18 -9.31
N ALA A 76 -7.92 14.01 -10.63
CA ALA A 76 -8.43 12.76 -11.20
C ALA A 76 -7.56 11.53 -10.89
N ILE A 77 -6.24 11.68 -10.80
CA ILE A 77 -5.32 10.56 -10.50
C ILE A 77 -5.40 10.08 -9.04
N ALA A 78 -6.06 10.81 -8.15
CA ALA A 78 -6.21 10.41 -6.75
C ALA A 78 -7.28 9.32 -6.54
N TRP A 79 -8.01 8.92 -7.58
CA TRP A 79 -9.15 7.99 -7.56
C TRP A 79 -8.91 6.80 -8.49
#